data_AF-A0A7D7ZQE8-F1
#
_entry.id   AF-A0A7D7ZQE8-F1
#
_cell.length_a   1.000
_cell.length_b   1.000
_cell.length_c   1.000
_cell.angle_alpha   90.00
_cell.angle_beta   90.00
_cell.angle_gamma   90.00
#
_symmetry.space_group_name_H-M   'P 1'
#
loop_
_entity.id
_entity.type
_entity.pdbx_description
1 polymer ?
#
loop_
_entity_poly.entity_id
_entity_poly.type
_entity_poly.pdbx_seq_one_letter_code
_entity_poly.pdbx_strand_id
1 'polypeptide(L)'
;MAYAISGGHSVSIFTRGKTKPTIHKEYFEKVEHLIGDREDNLKALENRSWDIVIDNSGRKTAWTKKTANLLKETDKVLLKEPDSIEDETLKMEYWYAL
;
A
#
# COMPACT_ATOMS: atom_id res chain seq x y z
N MET A 1 -12.34 -3.16 1.72
CA MET A 1 -12.46 -4.21 0.69
C MET A 1 -13.75 -4.09 -0.11
N ALA A 2 -14.93 -4.34 0.45
CA ALA A 2 -16.21 -4.29 -0.30
C ALA A 2 -16.41 -2.98 -1.10
N TYR A 3 -16.19 -1.82 -0.47
CA TYR A 3 -16.30 -0.51 -1.13
C TYR A 3 -15.35 -0.34 -2.33
N ALA A 4 -14.09 -0.77 -2.20
CA ALA A 4 -13.12 -0.68 -3.27
C ALA A 4 -13.48 -1.59 -4.46
N ILE A 5 -13.97 -2.81 -4.17
CA ILE A 5 -14.44 -3.75 -5.19
C ILE A 5 -15.67 -3.18 -5.93
N SER A 6 -16.64 -2.62 -5.20
CA SER A 6 -17.83 -2.01 -5.83
C SER A 6 -17.49 -0.77 -6.67
N GLY A 7 -16.40 -0.07 -6.34
CA GLY A 7 -15.88 1.06 -7.10
C GLY A 7 -15.09 0.66 -8.36
N GLY A 8 -14.92 -0.64 -8.63
CA GLY A 8 -14.18 -1.14 -9.80
C GLY A 8 -12.66 -1.20 -9.62
N HIS A 9 -12.15 -1.04 -8.39
CA HIS A 9 -10.71 -1.15 -8.13
C HIS A 9 -10.26 -2.61 -8.12
N SER A 10 -9.08 -2.87 -8.69
CA SER A 10 -8.36 -4.12 -8.51
C SER A 10 -7.81 -4.18 -7.09
N VAL A 11 -8.22 -5.18 -6.31
CA VAL A 11 -7.82 -5.34 -4.92
C VAL A 11 -7.09 -6.65 -4.74
N SER A 12 -5.94 -6.58 -4.07
CA SER A 12 -5.18 -7.74 -3.61
C SER A 12 -5.08 -7.72 -2.08
N ILE A 13 -5.08 -8.91 -1.47
CA ILE A 13 -4.83 -9.06 -0.03
C ILE A 13 -3.56 -9.87 0.20
N PHE A 14 -2.76 -9.47 1.19
CA PHE A 14 -1.55 -10.18 1.58
C PHE A 14 -1.75 -10.84 2.95
N THR A 15 -1.80 -12.17 2.99
CA THR A 15 -2.01 -12.91 4.24
C THR A 15 -1.23 -14.23 4.25
N ARG A 16 -1.14 -14.87 5.42
CA ARG A 16 -0.55 -16.22 5.57
C ARG A 16 -1.40 -17.33 4.95
N GLY A 17 -2.60 -17.04 4.44
CA GLY A 17 -3.51 -18.04 3.86
C GLY A 17 -4.10 -19.07 4.83
N LYS A 18 -3.86 -18.93 6.14
CA LYS A 18 -4.26 -19.93 7.16
C LYS A 18 -5.76 -19.95 7.45
N THR A 19 -6.49 -18.91 7.11
CA THR A 19 -7.88 -18.70 7.49
C THR A 19 -8.67 -18.09 6.35
N LYS A 20 -9.92 -18.53 6.17
CA LYS A 20 -10.88 -17.92 5.25
C LYS A 20 -11.97 -17.22 6.06
N PRO A 21 -12.45 -16.06 5.64
CA PRO A 21 -13.50 -15.37 6.35
C PRO A 21 -14.82 -16.16 6.27
N THR A 22 -15.57 -16.16 7.37
CA THR A 22 -16.90 -16.78 7.44
C THR A 22 -18.01 -15.85 6.96
N ILE A 23 -17.73 -14.55 6.90
CA ILE A 23 -18.63 -13.46 6.50
C ILE A 23 -18.04 -12.83 5.22
N HIS A 24 -18.89 -12.31 4.32
CA HIS A 24 -18.47 -11.59 3.10
C HIS A 24 -17.58 -12.42 2.15
N LYS A 25 -17.90 -13.72 2.02
CA LYS A 25 -17.15 -14.68 1.19
C LYS A 25 -17.11 -14.27 -0.28
N GLU A 26 -18.20 -13.69 -0.77
CA GLU A 26 -18.36 -13.19 -2.13
C GLU A 26 -17.37 -12.09 -2.49
N TYR A 27 -16.91 -11.29 -1.53
CA TYR A 27 -15.87 -10.29 -1.75
C TYR A 27 -14.48 -10.90 -1.65
N PHE A 28 -14.30 -11.87 -0.74
CA PHE A 28 -13.05 -12.60 -0.60
C PHE A 28 -12.69 -13.36 -1.88
N GLU A 29 -13.67 -13.94 -2.58
CA GLU A 29 -13.43 -14.65 -3.85
C GLU A 29 -13.10 -13.71 -5.03
N LYS A 30 -13.38 -12.40 -4.91
CA LYS A 30 -13.19 -11.40 -5.98
C LYS A 30 -11.86 -10.65 -5.92
N VAL A 31 -11.05 -10.88 -4.89
CA VAL A 31 -9.75 -10.22 -4.72
C VAL A 31 -8.60 -11.19 -5.02
N GLU A 32 -7.46 -10.67 -5.45
CA GLU A 32 -6.25 -11.48 -5.58
C GLU A 32 -5.70 -11.85 -4.18
N HIS A 33 -5.30 -13.10 -4.00
CA HIS A 33 -4.74 -13.59 -2.72
C HIS A 33 -3.24 -13.76 -2.85
N LEU A 34 -2.50 -12.79 -2.32
CA LEU A 34 -1.05 -12.87 -2.18
C LEU A 34 -0.71 -13.58 -0.87
N ILE A 35 0.07 -14.65 -0.97
CA ILE A 35 0.42 -15.48 0.18
C ILE A 35 1.85 -15.17 0.64
N GLY A 36 1.99 -14.88 1.93
CA GLY A 36 3.29 -14.66 2.57
C GLY A 36 3.15 -14.33 4.05
N ASP A 37 4.22 -13.78 4.60
CA ASP A 37 4.33 -13.43 6.01
C ASP A 37 5.19 -12.19 6.17
N ARG A 38 4.70 -11.21 6.94
CA ARG A 38 5.41 -9.94 7.14
C ARG A 38 6.70 -10.07 7.96
N GLU A 39 6.88 -11.20 8.64
CA GLU A 39 8.08 -11.47 9.43
C GLU A 39 9.25 -11.94 8.57
N ASP A 40 9.00 -12.90 7.68
CA ASP A 40 10.03 -13.71 7.01
C ASP A 40 9.79 -13.96 5.51
N ASN A 41 8.62 -13.64 4.95
CA ASN A 41 8.31 -13.94 3.54
C ASN A 41 7.46 -12.87 2.86
N LEU A 42 8.12 -11.88 2.25
CA LEU A 42 7.47 -10.81 1.48
C LEU A 42 7.47 -11.06 -0.05
N LYS A 43 7.91 -12.23 -0.52
CA LYS A 43 8.18 -12.50 -1.95
C LYS A 43 7.00 -12.20 -2.88
N ALA A 44 5.77 -12.45 -2.43
CA ALA A 44 4.57 -12.22 -3.24
C ALA A 44 4.31 -10.72 -3.54
N LEU A 45 4.96 -9.81 -2.81
CA LEU A 45 4.86 -8.36 -2.98
C LEU A 45 5.98 -7.78 -3.86
N GLU A 46 7.06 -8.52 -4.09
CA GLU A 46 8.21 -8.05 -4.86
C GLU A 46 7.86 -7.85 -6.34
N ASN A 47 8.51 -6.87 -6.98
CA ASN A 47 8.34 -6.54 -8.41
C ASN A 47 6.89 -6.18 -8.82
N ARG A 48 6.13 -5.58 -7.90
CA ARG A 48 4.77 -5.07 -8.14
C ARG A 48 4.69 -3.59 -7.75
N SER A 49 3.78 -2.87 -8.39
CA SER A 49 3.44 -1.48 -8.07
C SER A 49 2.03 -1.41 -7.50
N TRP A 50 1.79 -0.42 -6.63
CA TRP A 50 0.52 -0.23 -5.94
C TRP A 50 0.23 1.26 -5.87
N ASP A 51 -0.96 1.68 -6.31
CA ASP A 51 -1.39 3.09 -6.16
C ASP A 51 -1.69 3.43 -4.70
N ILE A 52 -2.23 2.47 -3.94
CA ILE A 52 -2.61 2.63 -2.53
C ILE A 52 -2.28 1.36 -1.76
N VAL A 53 -1.61 1.51 -0.62
CA VAL A 53 -1.34 0.43 0.33
C VAL A 53 -1.95 0.76 1.69
N ILE A 54 -2.78 -0.15 2.20
CA ILE A 54 -3.36 -0.05 3.56
C ILE A 54 -2.73 -1.12 4.45
N ASP A 55 -1.75 -0.76 5.26
CA ASP A 55 -1.18 -1.64 6.31
C ASP A 55 -1.74 -1.26 7.69
N ASN A 56 -2.83 -1.92 8.08
CA ASN A 56 -3.53 -1.63 9.34
C ASN A 56 -2.94 -2.36 10.57
N SER A 57 -1.72 -2.89 10.47
CA SER A 57 -1.21 -3.88 11.42
C SER A 57 0.10 -3.45 12.11
N GLY A 58 0.02 -2.36 12.88
CA GLY A 58 1.15 -1.73 13.58
C GLY A 58 1.64 -2.41 14.87
N ARG A 59 1.33 -3.69 15.11
CA ARG A 59 1.71 -4.35 16.39
C ARG A 59 3.22 -4.55 16.56
N LYS A 60 3.99 -4.60 15.47
CA LYS A 60 5.46 -4.64 15.51
C LYS A 60 6.04 -3.68 14.48
N THR A 61 6.72 -2.65 14.97
CA THR A 61 7.32 -1.58 14.16
C THR A 61 8.31 -2.09 13.11
N ALA A 62 9.06 -3.15 13.42
CA ALA A 62 10.03 -3.75 12.49
C ALA A 62 9.36 -4.32 11.22
N TRP A 63 8.19 -4.95 11.34
CA TRP A 63 7.47 -5.50 10.20
C TRP A 63 6.90 -4.39 9.32
N THR A 64 6.25 -3.41 9.94
CA THR A 64 5.74 -2.22 9.23
C THR A 64 6.84 -1.48 8.49
N LYS A 65 8.05 -1.35 9.08
CA LYS A 65 9.20 -0.74 8.38
C LYS A 65 9.67 -1.55 7.17
N LYS A 66 9.71 -2.89 7.27
CA LYS A 66 10.09 -3.76 6.15
C LYS A 66 9.08 -3.67 5.02
N THR A 67 7.77 -3.79 5.31
CA THR A 67 6.72 -3.67 4.30
C THR A 67 6.69 -2.27 3.70
N ALA A 68 6.79 -1.22 4.51
CA ALA A 68 6.84 0.15 4.01
C ALA A 68 8.06 0.39 3.11
N ASN A 69 9.25 -0.12 3.45
CA ASN A 69 10.43 0.03 2.59
C ASN A 69 10.31 -0.75 1.27
N LEU A 70 9.65 -1.92 1.29
CA LEU A 70 9.42 -2.71 0.07
C LEU A 70 8.35 -2.08 -0.83
N LEU A 71 7.31 -1.53 -0.22
CA LEU A 71 6.14 -0.96 -0.91
C LEU A 71 6.25 0.56 -1.09
N LYS A 72 7.38 1.16 -0.70
CA LYS A 72 7.68 2.56 -0.98
C LYS A 72 7.57 2.75 -2.49
N GLU A 73 6.85 3.80 -2.88
CA GLU A 73 6.69 4.20 -4.27
C GLU A 73 8.05 4.14 -4.99
N THR A 74 8.08 3.42 -6.10
CA THR A 74 9.19 3.48 -7.06
C THR A 74 9.14 4.75 -7.90
N ASP A 75 8.04 5.50 -7.82
CA ASP A 75 8.03 6.86 -8.33
C ASP A 75 9.13 7.63 -7.60
N LYS A 76 10.06 8.18 -8.38
CA LYS A 76 10.91 9.25 -7.91
C LYS A 76 9.97 10.28 -7.31
N VAL A 77 9.81 10.27 -5.99
CA VAL A 77 9.33 11.43 -5.27
C VAL A 77 10.31 12.52 -5.70
N LEU A 78 9.83 13.50 -6.45
CA LEU A 78 10.55 14.73 -6.68
C LEU A 78 10.55 15.45 -5.32
N LEU A 79 11.38 14.95 -4.40
CA LEU A 79 11.82 15.63 -3.19
C LEU A 79 12.72 16.82 -3.53
N LYS A 80 12.94 17.07 -4.83
CA LYS A 80 13.55 18.30 -5.30
C LYS A 80 12.43 19.30 -5.51
N GLU A 81 12.43 20.35 -4.69
CA GLU A 81 11.70 21.58 -4.94
C GLU A 81 11.92 21.99 -6.41
N PRO A 82 10.86 22.28 -7.19
CA PRO A 82 11.03 22.77 -8.53
C PRO A 82 11.77 24.11 -8.47
N ASP A 83 12.94 24.20 -9.12
CA ASP A 83 13.79 25.41 -9.11
C ASP A 83 13.07 26.65 -9.69
N SER A 84 11.87 26.47 -10.28
CA SER A 84 11.07 27.49 -10.95
C SER A 84 9.90 28.05 -10.13
N ILE A 85 9.67 27.60 -8.89
CA ILE A 85 8.61 28.18 -8.04
C ILE A 85 9.24 29.27 -7.17
N GLU A 86 8.85 30.51 -7.36
CA GLU A 86 9.27 31.64 -6.53
C GLU A 86 8.23 31.97 -5.44
N ASP A 87 6.98 31.54 -5.63
CA ASP A 87 5.87 31.81 -4.71
C ASP A 87 5.93 30.90 -3.48
N GLU A 88 6.19 31.49 -2.31
CA GLU A 88 6.31 30.78 -1.03
C GLU A 88 5.02 30.08 -0.57
N THR A 89 3.85 30.57 -0.99
CA THR A 89 2.55 29.97 -0.66
C THR A 89 2.38 28.65 -1.41
N LEU A 90 2.70 28.64 -2.71
CA LEU A 90 2.70 27.43 -3.52
C LEU A 90 3.73 26.40 -3.02
N LYS A 91 4.88 26.86 -2.52
CA LYS A 91 5.87 25.97 -1.89
C LYS A 91 5.31 25.29 -0.65
N MET A 92 4.67 26.05 0.25
CA MET A 92 4.06 25.47 1.44
C MET A 92 2.97 24.45 1.08
N GLU A 93 2.07 24.78 0.15
CA GLU A 93 1.01 23.85 -0.28
C GLU A 93 1.58 22.54 -0.86
N TYR A 94 2.66 22.61 -1.65
CA TYR A 94 3.37 21.44 -2.15
C TYR A 94 3.94 20.56 -1.01
N TRP A 95 4.50 21.16 0.04
CA TRP A 95 5.04 20.45 1.20
C TRP A 95 3.96 19.81 2.10
N TYR A 96 2.75 20.37 2.15
CA TYR A 96 1.65 19.82 2.95
C TYR A 96 0.79 18.79 2.20
N ALA A 97 0.92 18.72 0.88
CA ALA A 97 0.23 17.76 0.02
C ALA A 97 0.99 16.43 -0.18
N LEU A 98 2.25 16.36 0.30
CA LEU A 98 3.08 15.15 0.44
C LEU A 98 2.96 14.59 1.86
#